data_AF-A0A7W9U7W5-F1
#
_entry.id   AF-A0A7W9U7W5-F1
#
_cell.length_a   1.000
_cell.length_b   1.000
_cell.length_c   1.000
_cell.angle_alpha   90.00
_cell.angle_beta   90.00
_cell.angle_gamma   90.00
#
_symmetry.space_group_name_H-M   'P 1'
#
loop_
_entity.id
_entity.type
_entity.pdbx_description
1 polymer ?
#
loop_
_entity_poly.entity_id
_entity_poly.type
_entity_poly.pdbx_seq_one_letter_code
_entity_poly.pdbx_strand_id
1 'polypeptide(L)'
;MRISSVLLPASLLLLASTSGAQSWPYPQSDTAPVTSVVVSAAAKPVRIQEEQARQIAGTYDLANGWRLKVRPGTRTIDTKIDKQQPMRLLAVAPYKFVSGDGRVTMEFNRGEFGDDMLMTYAPDPRFADMVVISSAVAQR
;
A
#
# COMPACT_ATOMS: atom_id res chain seq x y z
N MET A 1 -57.06 25.19 -28.67
CA MET A 1 -56.22 24.43 -27.72
C MET A 1 -54.75 24.57 -28.13
N ARG A 2 -53.89 25.04 -27.21
CA ARG A 2 -52.42 24.79 -27.08
C ARG A 2 -51.51 25.38 -28.19
N ILE A 3 -50.82 26.52 -28.00
CA ILE A 3 -49.65 26.88 -27.14
C ILE A 3 -48.32 26.23 -27.59
N SER A 4 -47.50 27.08 -28.23
CA SER A 4 -46.05 27.35 -28.12
C SER A 4 -44.97 26.25 -28.15
N SER A 5 -44.01 26.52 -29.06
CA SER A 5 -42.54 26.55 -28.89
C SER A 5 -41.80 25.32 -28.35
N VAL A 6 -40.92 24.76 -29.17
CA VAL A 6 -39.76 23.98 -28.70
C VAL A 6 -38.50 24.44 -29.43
N LEU A 7 -37.74 25.32 -28.76
CA LEU A 7 -36.28 25.39 -28.86
C LEU A 7 -35.74 24.34 -27.89
N LEU A 8 -34.90 23.41 -28.33
CA LEU A 8 -34.13 22.55 -27.43
C LEU A 8 -32.67 22.44 -27.90
N PRO A 9 -31.69 22.91 -27.09
CA PRO A 9 -30.27 22.76 -27.34
C PRO A 9 -29.81 21.39 -26.82
N ALA A 10 -29.12 20.60 -27.64
CA ALA A 10 -28.49 19.37 -27.19
C ALA A 10 -26.98 19.58 -27.05
N SER A 11 -26.60 20.18 -25.92
CA SER A 11 -25.23 20.39 -25.49
C SER A 11 -24.50 19.04 -25.34
N LEU A 12 -23.37 18.91 -26.03
CA LEU A 12 -22.37 17.86 -25.87
C LEU A 12 -21.83 17.88 -24.42
N LEU A 13 -22.40 17.06 -23.55
CA LEU A 13 -21.81 16.74 -22.25
C LEU A 13 -20.81 15.59 -22.43
N LEU A 14 -19.56 16.00 -22.69
CA LEU A 14 -18.37 15.20 -22.49
C LEU A 14 -18.34 14.72 -21.03
N LEU A 15 -18.78 13.49 -20.80
CA LEU A 15 -18.48 12.75 -19.57
C LEU A 15 -16.99 12.37 -19.61
N ALA A 16 -16.13 13.33 -19.27
CA ALA A 16 -14.78 13.02 -18.84
C ALA A 16 -14.89 12.29 -17.50
N SER A 17 -14.76 10.97 -17.53
CA SER A 17 -14.56 10.16 -16.32
C SER A 17 -13.25 10.60 -15.69
N THR A 18 -13.32 11.52 -14.74
CA THR A 18 -12.20 11.85 -13.88
C THR A 18 -11.95 10.61 -13.03
N SER A 19 -10.93 9.84 -13.38
CA SER A 19 -10.37 8.83 -12.50
C SER A 19 -9.76 9.58 -11.31
N GLY A 20 -10.59 9.87 -10.32
CA GLY A 20 -10.18 10.47 -9.06
C GLY A 20 -9.31 9.47 -8.31
N ALA A 21 -8.00 9.55 -8.53
CA ALA A 21 -7.04 8.99 -7.59
C ALA A 21 -7.27 9.73 -6.26
N GLN A 22 -7.99 9.09 -5.32
CA GLN A 22 -8.11 9.60 -3.96
C GLN A 22 -6.68 9.77 -3.43
N SER A 23 -6.25 11.01 -3.23
CA SER A 23 -4.92 11.33 -2.75
C SER A 23 -4.82 11.02 -1.26
N TRP A 24 -4.73 9.74 -0.92
CA TRP A 24 -4.42 9.33 0.44
C TRP A 24 -3.02 9.85 0.81
N PRO A 25 -2.79 10.30 2.04
CA PRO A 25 -1.48 10.81 2.45
C PRO A 25 -0.44 9.68 2.38
N TYR A 26 0.69 9.96 1.72
CA TYR A 26 1.79 9.03 1.57
C TYR A 26 2.46 8.72 2.92
N PRO A 27 2.77 7.44 3.26
CA PRO A 27 3.56 7.14 4.45
C PRO A 27 4.98 7.71 4.31
N GLN A 28 5.29 8.74 5.08
CA GLN A 28 6.64 9.31 5.15
C GLN A 28 7.55 8.41 5.99
N SER A 29 8.73 8.06 5.46
CA SER A 29 9.78 7.43 6.26
C SER A 29 10.46 8.52 7.07
N ASP A 30 10.20 8.56 8.38
CA ASP A 30 10.82 9.54 9.25
C ASP A 30 12.29 9.16 9.52
N THR A 31 13.19 10.14 9.36
CA THR A 31 14.64 9.98 9.64
C THR A 31 14.94 10.29 11.11
N ALA A 32 13.90 10.50 11.94
CA ALA A 32 14.03 10.84 13.35
C ALA A 32 14.59 9.67 14.20
N PRO A 33 15.47 9.96 15.17
CA PRO A 33 15.89 8.98 16.17
C PRO A 33 14.69 8.46 16.96
N VAL A 34 14.45 7.15 16.90
CA VAL A 34 13.29 6.50 17.52
C VAL A 34 13.43 6.55 19.04
N THR A 35 12.69 7.45 19.69
CA THR A 35 12.48 7.45 21.15
C THR A 35 11.05 7.02 21.44
N SER A 36 10.72 5.76 21.16
CA SER A 36 9.48 5.15 21.65
C SER A 36 9.80 3.76 22.17
N VAL A 37 9.49 3.52 23.44
CA VAL A 37 9.60 2.20 24.06
C VAL A 37 8.34 1.43 23.69
N VAL A 38 8.35 0.82 22.49
CA VAL A 38 7.45 -0.28 22.18
C VAL A 38 8.11 -1.53 22.74
N VAL A 39 7.48 -2.19 23.71
CA VAL A 39 7.90 -3.51 24.20
C VAL A 39 7.57 -4.53 23.11
N SER A 40 8.38 -4.55 22.06
CA SER A 40 8.38 -5.61 21.06
C SER A 40 9.48 -6.57 21.48
N ALA A 41 9.11 -7.77 21.94
CA ALA A 41 10.06 -8.82 22.25
C ALA A 41 11.05 -8.95 21.08
N ALA A 42 12.36 -8.93 21.37
CA ALA A 42 13.42 -8.93 20.37
C ALA A 42 13.12 -9.98 19.29
N ALA A 43 12.64 -9.52 18.12
CA ALA A 43 12.28 -10.41 17.04
C ALA A 43 13.55 -11.15 16.64
N LYS A 44 13.54 -12.49 16.76
CA LYS A 44 14.63 -13.31 16.24
C LYS A 44 14.87 -12.91 14.79
N PRO A 45 16.12 -12.77 14.33
CA PRO A 45 16.38 -12.36 12.96
C PRO A 45 15.78 -13.37 11.98
N VAL A 46 14.62 -13.02 11.41
CA VAL A 46 13.92 -13.85 10.43
C VAL A 46 14.61 -13.68 9.08
N ARG A 47 15.08 -14.79 8.51
CA ARG A 47 15.56 -14.82 7.13
C ARG A 47 14.38 -15.07 6.20
N ILE A 48 14.39 -14.36 5.08
CA ILE A 48 13.45 -14.60 3.98
C ILE A 48 14.01 -15.80 3.21
N GLN A 49 13.22 -16.87 3.09
CA GLN A 49 13.60 -18.03 2.29
C GLN A 49 13.50 -17.69 0.80
N GLU A 50 14.26 -18.39 -0.04
CA GLU A 50 14.28 -18.11 -1.48
C GLU A 50 12.90 -18.31 -2.13
N GLU A 51 12.17 -19.35 -1.71
CA GLU A 51 10.80 -19.59 -2.17
C GLU A 51 9.84 -18.46 -1.76
N GLN A 52 9.88 -18.04 -0.49
CA GLN A 52 9.13 -16.89 0.00
C GLN A 52 9.48 -15.62 -0.77
N ALA A 53 10.76 -15.39 -1.05
CA ALA A 53 11.23 -14.24 -1.83
C ALA A 53 10.64 -14.26 -3.24
N ARG A 54 10.61 -15.42 -3.91
CA ARG A 54 9.98 -15.55 -5.23
C ARG A 54 8.48 -15.29 -5.20
N GLN A 55 7.78 -15.69 -4.14
CA GLN A 55 6.33 -15.51 -4.02
C GLN A 55 5.91 -14.05 -3.79
N ILE A 56 6.71 -13.27 -3.06
CA ILE A 56 6.36 -11.89 -2.70
C ILE A 56 7.03 -10.83 -3.60
N ALA A 57 7.95 -11.24 -4.47
CA ALA A 57 8.59 -10.34 -5.42
C ALA A 57 7.61 -9.98 -6.53
N GLY A 58 7.48 -8.69 -6.84
CA GLY A 58 6.61 -8.29 -7.93
C GLY A 58 6.10 -6.87 -7.82
N THR A 59 5.02 -6.62 -8.57
CA THR A 59 4.32 -5.35 -8.58
C THR A 59 2.86 -5.60 -8.23
N TYR A 60 2.35 -4.80 -7.30
CA TYR A 60 1.01 -4.90 -6.73
C TYR A 60 0.27 -3.60 -7.02
N ASP A 61 -0.96 -3.70 -7.53
CA ASP A 61 -1.84 -2.54 -7.65
C ASP A 61 -2.69 -2.48 -6.38
N LEU A 62 -2.49 -1.41 -5.61
CA LEU A 62 -3.16 -1.18 -4.35
C LEU A 62 -4.60 -0.71 -4.60
N ALA A 63 -5.53 -1.03 -3.69
CA ALA A 63 -6.94 -0.64 -3.82
C ALA A 63 -7.18 0.88 -3.95
N ASN A 64 -6.23 1.70 -3.49
CA ASN A 64 -6.27 3.16 -3.63
C ASN A 64 -5.70 3.69 -4.96
N GLY A 65 -5.37 2.81 -5.90
CA GLY A 65 -4.85 3.14 -7.23
C GLY A 65 -3.33 3.34 -7.31
N TRP A 66 -2.61 3.14 -6.21
CA TRP A 66 -1.14 3.19 -6.21
C TRP A 66 -0.51 1.89 -6.70
N ARG A 67 0.72 1.98 -7.20
CA ARG A 67 1.52 0.81 -7.58
C ARG A 67 2.66 0.58 -6.61
N LEU A 68 2.64 -0.56 -5.93
CA LEU A 68 3.70 -1.01 -5.03
C LEU A 68 4.63 -2.00 -5.74
N LYS A 69 5.92 -1.68 -5.81
CA LYS A 69 6.97 -2.61 -6.25
C LYS A 69 7.66 -3.20 -5.04
N VAL A 70 7.81 -4.52 -4.99
CA VAL A 70 8.45 -5.26 -3.89
C VAL A 70 9.68 -5.98 -4.39
N ARG A 71 10.81 -5.79 -3.70
CA ARG A 71 12.10 -6.44 -3.97
C ARG A 71 12.63 -7.09 -2.69
N PRO A 72 12.52 -8.42 -2.58
CA PRO A 72 13.04 -9.14 -1.42
C PRO A 72 14.57 -9.21 -1.41
N GLY A 73 15.14 -9.03 -0.22
CA GLY A 73 16.52 -9.36 0.10
C GLY A 73 16.60 -10.55 1.06
N THR A 74 17.68 -10.67 1.84
CA THR A 74 17.88 -11.82 2.74
C THR A 74 17.08 -11.72 4.05
N ARG A 75 16.86 -10.51 4.56
CA ARG A 75 16.17 -10.23 5.84
C ARG A 75 15.18 -9.08 5.77
N THR A 76 15.14 -8.41 4.62
CA THR A 76 14.39 -7.19 4.40
C THR A 76 13.71 -7.24 3.06
N ILE A 77 12.66 -6.47 2.89
CA ILE A 77 12.12 -6.13 1.58
C ILE A 77 12.35 -4.65 1.33
N ASP A 78 12.74 -4.30 0.11
CA ASP A 78 12.73 -2.94 -0.37
C ASP A 78 11.45 -2.74 -1.18
N THR A 79 10.61 -1.80 -0.75
CA THR A 79 9.34 -1.52 -1.39
C THR A 79 9.30 -0.09 -1.89
N LYS A 80 8.64 0.14 -3.03
CA LYS A 80 8.50 1.47 -3.63
C LYS A 80 7.08 1.64 -4.12
N ILE A 81 6.42 2.69 -3.65
CA ILE A 81 5.08 3.07 -4.09
C ILE A 81 5.23 4.18 -5.14
N ASP A 82 4.73 3.95 -6.35
CA ASP A 82 4.79 4.88 -7.48
C ASP A 82 6.18 5.53 -7.68
N LYS A 83 6.25 6.88 -7.56
CA LYS A 83 7.46 7.69 -7.74
C LYS A 83 8.12 8.08 -6.42
N GLN A 84 7.67 7.53 -5.30
CA GLN A 84 8.12 7.91 -3.96
C GLN A 84 9.46 7.28 -3.61
N GLN A 85 10.02 7.72 -2.48
CA GLN A 85 11.24 7.12 -1.95
C GLN A 85 10.98 5.64 -1.59
N PRO A 86 11.90 4.72 -1.96
CA PRO A 86 11.81 3.34 -1.50
C PRO A 86 11.85 3.28 0.03
N MET A 87 10.99 2.46 0.63
CA MET A 87 11.04 2.13 2.04
C MET A 87 11.59 0.71 2.23
N ARG A 88 12.31 0.50 3.32
CA ARG A 88 12.84 -0.81 3.70
C ARG A 88 12.07 -1.35 4.90
N LEU A 89 11.56 -2.57 4.78
CA LEU A 89 10.87 -3.26 5.87
C LEU A 89 11.65 -4.50 6.30
N LEU A 90 11.67 -4.76 7.60
CA LEU A 90 12.31 -5.92 8.23
C LEU A 90 11.34 -7.09 8.27
N ALA A 91 11.83 -8.29 7.98
CA ALA A 91 11.08 -9.52 8.20
C ALA A 91 10.95 -9.77 9.70
N VAL A 92 9.71 -9.85 10.20
CA VAL A 92 9.42 -10.15 11.61
C VAL A 92 8.75 -11.52 11.80
N ALA A 93 8.14 -12.04 10.74
CA ALA A 93 7.63 -13.41 10.64
C ALA A 93 7.56 -13.82 9.15
N PRO A 94 7.32 -15.11 8.82
CA PRO A 94 7.03 -15.51 7.45
C PRO A 94 5.90 -14.65 6.87
N TYR A 95 6.12 -14.11 5.67
CA TYR A 95 5.22 -13.21 4.95
C TYR A 95 4.83 -11.91 5.67
N LYS A 96 5.45 -11.56 6.80
CA LYS A 96 5.15 -10.34 7.56
C LYS A 96 6.37 -9.45 7.72
N PHE A 97 6.18 -8.18 7.36
CA PHE A 97 7.25 -7.18 7.29
C PHE A 97 6.82 -5.89 7.96
N VAL A 98 7.75 -5.22 8.64
CA VAL A 98 7.49 -3.99 9.38
C VAL A 98 8.57 -2.95 9.08
N SER A 99 8.20 -1.69 8.90
CA SER A 99 9.15 -0.58 8.75
C SER A 99 9.97 -0.36 10.02
N GLY A 100 11.13 0.28 9.91
CA GLY A 100 12.00 0.53 11.07
C GLY A 100 11.34 1.31 12.21
N ASP A 101 10.34 2.15 11.89
CA ASP A 101 9.55 2.94 12.84
C ASP A 101 8.29 2.21 13.34
N GLY A 102 7.99 1.00 12.86
CA GLY A 102 6.79 0.24 13.23
C GLY A 102 5.48 0.75 12.61
N ARG A 103 5.52 1.78 11.76
CA ARG A 103 4.32 2.48 11.28
C ARG A 103 3.70 1.87 10.03
N VAL A 104 4.47 1.07 9.31
CA VAL A 104 4.01 0.33 8.13
C VAL A 104 4.18 -1.15 8.42
N THR A 105 3.11 -1.91 8.26
CA THR A 105 3.12 -3.37 8.29
C THR A 105 2.61 -3.89 6.95
N MET A 106 3.32 -4.85 6.37
CA MET A 106 2.91 -5.56 5.17
C MET A 106 2.80 -7.06 5.48
N GLU A 107 1.63 -7.63 5.21
CA GLU A 107 1.36 -9.06 5.32
C GLU A 107 0.98 -9.62 3.94
N PHE A 108 1.84 -10.49 3.41
CA PHE A 108 1.66 -11.17 2.13
C PHE A 108 1.03 -12.54 2.34
N ASN A 109 0.73 -13.22 1.22
CA ASN A 109 0.20 -14.58 1.23
C ASN A 109 -1.09 -14.67 2.06
N ARG A 110 -1.96 -13.68 1.86
CA ARG A 110 -3.29 -13.59 2.43
C ARG A 110 -4.30 -14.07 1.37
N GLY A 111 -5.57 -14.18 1.76
CA GLY A 111 -6.63 -14.63 0.85
C GLY A 111 -6.66 -16.14 0.69
N GLU A 112 -7.67 -16.64 -0.03
CA GLU A 112 -7.87 -18.08 -0.26
C GLU A 112 -6.73 -18.69 -1.09
N PHE A 113 -6.16 -17.91 -2.01
CA PHE A 113 -5.16 -18.36 -2.97
C PHE A 113 -3.73 -17.88 -2.66
N GLY A 114 -3.54 -17.12 -1.57
CA GLY A 114 -2.22 -16.63 -1.16
C GLY A 114 -1.68 -15.49 -2.03
N ASP A 115 -2.54 -14.84 -2.80
CA ASP A 115 -2.22 -13.76 -3.72
C ASP A 115 -2.58 -12.37 -3.17
N ASP A 116 -3.21 -12.31 -2.00
CA ASP A 116 -3.53 -11.03 -1.38
C ASP A 116 -2.37 -10.52 -0.52
N MET A 117 -2.28 -9.19 -0.46
CA MET A 117 -1.39 -8.45 0.43
C MET A 117 -2.19 -7.41 1.21
N LEU A 118 -1.93 -7.35 2.51
CA LEU A 118 -2.47 -6.34 3.40
C LEU A 118 -1.35 -5.38 3.82
N MET A 119 -1.51 -4.10 3.48
CA MET A 119 -0.66 -3.02 3.93
C MET A 119 -1.41 -2.17 4.96
N THR A 120 -0.90 -2.12 6.18
CA THR A 120 -1.40 -1.23 7.22
C THR A 120 -0.40 -0.10 7.40
N TYR A 121 -0.85 1.15 7.40
CA TYR A 121 0.02 2.29 7.68
C TYR A 121 -0.63 3.30 8.63
N ALA A 122 0.21 3.92 9.48
CA ALA A 122 -0.18 5.01 10.37
C ALA A 122 0.44 6.34 9.86
N PRO A 123 -0.34 7.26 9.23
CA PRO A 123 0.17 8.48 8.60
C PRO A 123 0.74 9.52 9.58
N ASP A 124 0.24 9.63 10.82
CA ASP A 124 0.76 10.53 11.87
C ASP A 124 0.20 10.12 13.25
N PRO A 125 0.96 10.08 14.35
CA PRO A 125 0.38 9.96 15.70
C PRO A 125 -0.62 11.08 16.07
N ARG A 126 -0.62 12.21 15.36
CA ARG A 126 -1.60 13.30 15.53
C ARG A 126 -2.96 13.02 14.90
N PHE A 127 -3.03 12.06 13.98
CA PHE A 127 -4.25 11.61 13.34
C PHE A 127 -4.44 10.14 13.70
N ALA A 128 -5.37 9.85 14.62
CA ALA A 128 -5.59 8.52 15.20
C ALA A 128 -6.14 7.46 14.21
N ASP A 129 -6.09 7.72 12.90
CA ASP A 129 -6.66 6.86 11.88
C ASP A 129 -5.58 5.97 11.27
N MET A 130 -5.63 4.69 11.65
CA MET A 130 -4.89 3.62 10.99
C MET A 130 -5.51 3.36 9.62
N VAL A 131 -4.71 3.47 8.57
CA VAL A 131 -5.16 3.22 7.21
C VAL A 131 -4.81 1.79 6.81
N VAL A 132 -5.84 1.05 6.41
CA VAL A 132 -5.73 -0.33 5.94
C VAL A 132 -5.94 -0.34 4.44
N ILE A 133 -4.91 -0.72 3.68
CA ILE A 133 -4.94 -0.87 2.23
C ILE A 133 -4.78 -2.37 1.92
N SER A 134 -5.77 -2.96 1.26
CA SER A 134 -5.64 -4.27 0.65
C SER A 134 -5.19 -4.16 -0.81
N SER A 135 -4.59 -5.23 -1.31
CA SER A 135 -4.19 -5.37 -2.70
C SER A 135 -4.23 -6.84 -3.11
N ALA A 136 -4.67 -7.09 -4.34
CA ALA A 136 -4.46 -8.36 -5.03
C ALA A 136 -3.21 -8.22 -5.93
N VAL A 137 -2.40 -9.27 -6.07
CA VAL A 137 -1.26 -9.28 -7.00
C VAL A 137 -1.72 -8.88 -8.40
N ALA A 138 -1.17 -7.78 -8.93
CA ALA A 138 -1.66 -7.20 -10.17
C ALA A 138 -1.14 -7.89 -11.43
N GLN A 139 0.07 -8.47 -11.41
CA GLN A 139 0.60 -9.30 -12.50
C GLN A 139 1.97 -9.87 -12.12
N ARG A 140 2.21 -11.11 -12.56
CA ARG A 140 3.47 -11.86 -12.47
C ARG A 140 4.29 -11.74 -13.76
#